data_AF-C0RC59-F1
#
_entry.id   AF-C0RC59-F1
#
_cell.length_a   1.000
_cell.length_b   1.000
_cell.length_c   1.000
_cell.angle_alpha   90.00
_cell.angle_beta   90.00
_cell.angle_gamma   90.00
#
_symmetry.space_group_name_H-M   'P 1'
#
loop_
_entity.id
_entity.type
_entity.pdbx_description
1 polymer ?
#
loop_
_entity_poly.entity_id
_entity_poly.type
_entity_poly.pdbx_seq_one_letter_code
_entity_poly.pdbx_strand_id
1 'polypeptide(L)'
;MKKLILISLFVLSVNVYCYDLQDDEEIAVKFLYEEIKISGNLNEDHSISSVESLIQNVINKIGSENILSIEHNITFNGVSVMVTYKVKKLS
;
A
#
# COMPACT_ATOMS: atom_id res chain seq x y z
N MET A 1 -8.56 11.52 -1.05
CA MET A 1 -8.00 10.80 0.11
C MET A 1 -9.04 10.19 1.05
N LYS A 2 -9.92 10.97 1.71
CA LYS A 2 -10.86 10.43 2.73
C LYS A 2 -11.72 9.24 2.28
N LYS A 3 -12.27 9.27 1.05
CA LYS A 3 -13.07 8.16 0.48
C LYS A 3 -12.24 6.89 0.20
N LEU A 4 -10.99 7.06 -0.23
CA LEU A 4 -10.07 5.93 -0.52
C LEU A 4 -9.64 5.24 0.77
N ILE A 5 -9.32 6.01 1.80
CA ILE A 5 -9.01 5.47 3.13
C ILE A 5 -10.17 4.60 3.64
N LEU A 6 -11.42 5.04 3.42
CA LEU A 6 -12.61 4.28 3.85
C LEU A 6 -12.75 2.95 3.11
N ILE A 7 -12.57 2.95 1.78
CA ILE A 7 -12.66 1.74 0.95
C ILE A 7 -11.52 0.78 1.31
N SER A 8 -10.30 1.29 1.42
CA SER A 8 -9.13 0.50 1.81
C SER A 8 -9.25 -0.10 3.21
N LEU A 9 -9.80 0.65 4.19
CA LEU A 9 -10.08 0.12 5.53
C LEU A 9 -11.18 -0.95 5.51
N PHE A 10 -12.18 -0.82 4.63
CA PHE A 10 -13.19 -1.87 4.45
C PHE A 10 -12.55 -3.15 3.89
N VAL A 11 -11.73 -3.05 2.83
CA VAL A 11 -10.99 -4.20 2.28
C VAL A 11 -10.08 -4.81 3.33
N LEU A 12 -9.36 -3.99 4.10
CA LEU A 12 -8.54 -4.46 5.22
C LEU A 12 -9.38 -5.24 6.23
N SER A 13 -10.53 -4.72 6.67
CA SER A 13 -11.38 -5.38 7.67
C SER A 13 -11.91 -6.75 7.21
N VAL A 14 -12.12 -6.93 5.90
CA VAL A 14 -12.54 -8.21 5.32
C VAL A 14 -11.37 -9.18 5.24
N ASN A 15 -10.15 -8.68 4.99
CA ASN A 15 -8.95 -9.52 4.84
C ASN A 15 -8.23 -9.80 6.17
N VAL A 16 -8.43 -9.01 7.23
CA VAL A 16 -7.80 -9.21 8.54
C VAL A 16 -8.06 -10.61 9.09
N TYR A 17 -9.26 -11.14 8.90
CA TYR A 17 -9.63 -12.49 9.33
C TYR A 17 -8.95 -13.62 8.55
N CYS A 18 -8.33 -13.29 7.40
CA CYS A 18 -7.58 -14.25 6.58
C CYS A 18 -6.08 -14.30 6.95
N TYR A 19 -5.59 -13.37 7.78
CA TYR A 19 -4.18 -13.34 8.15
C TYR A 19 -3.92 -14.22 9.36
N ASP A 20 -2.98 -15.16 9.21
CA ASP A 20 -2.47 -15.99 10.29
C ASP A 20 -1.45 -15.17 11.10
N LEU A 21 -1.92 -14.54 12.18
CA LEU A 21 -1.11 -13.71 13.08
C LEU A 21 -0.77 -14.48 14.34
N GLN A 22 0.47 -14.35 14.79
CA GLN A 22 0.87 -14.84 16.12
C GLN A 22 0.32 -13.93 17.22
N ASP A 23 0.24 -14.46 18.45
CA ASP A 23 -0.27 -13.72 19.61
C ASP A 23 0.55 -12.45 19.91
N ASP A 24 1.80 -12.37 19.49
CA ASP A 24 2.69 -11.21 19.61
C ASP A 24 2.74 -10.32 18.36
N GLU A 25 1.87 -10.54 17.37
CA GLU A 25 1.83 -9.79 16.11
C GLU A 25 0.57 -8.89 16.00
N GLU A 26 0.74 -7.74 15.35
CA GLU A 26 -0.31 -6.78 15.00
C GLU A 26 -0.24 -6.40 13.52
N ILE A 27 -1.35 -5.90 12.98
CA ILE A 27 -1.41 -5.39 11.61
C ILE A 27 -1.12 -3.91 11.60
N ALA A 28 -0.13 -3.51 10.81
CA ALA A 28 0.14 -2.13 10.45
C ALA A 28 -0.17 -1.87 8.97
N VAL A 29 -0.54 -0.63 8.67
CA VAL A 29 -0.90 -0.20 7.31
C VAL A 29 -0.15 1.07 6.96
N LYS A 30 0.46 1.08 5.76
CA LYS A 30 1.14 2.24 5.20
C LYS A 30 0.50 2.62 3.87
N PHE A 31 0.05 3.88 3.79
CA PHE A 31 -0.43 4.47 2.54
C PHE A 31 0.71 5.20 1.84
N LEU A 32 0.95 4.85 0.58
CA LEU A 32 1.79 5.56 -0.36
C LEU A 32 0.89 6.26 -1.36
N TYR A 33 1.23 7.48 -1.74
CA TYR A 33 0.48 8.25 -2.72
C TYR A 33 1.46 9.00 -3.61
N GLU A 34 1.30 8.83 -4.92
CA GLU A 34 2.02 9.58 -5.93
C GLU A 34 1.01 10.25 -6.87
N GLU A 35 1.11 11.57 -6.99
CA GLU A 35 0.27 12.35 -7.90
C GLU A 35 0.81 12.18 -9.33
N ILE A 36 -0.01 11.66 -10.24
CA ILE A 36 0.32 11.52 -11.65
C ILE A 36 -0.48 12.59 -12.38
N LYS A 37 0.22 13.63 -12.87
CA LYS A 37 -0.37 14.61 -13.77
C LYS A 37 -0.50 13.96 -15.14
N ILE A 38 -1.72 13.53 -15.50
CA ILE A 38 -2.04 13.08 -16.85
C ILE A 38 -2.16 14.32 -17.75
N SER A 39 -1.03 14.92 -18.12
CA SER A 39 -0.98 16.00 -19.12
C SER A 39 -0.71 15.40 -20.50
N GLY A 40 -1.77 15.09 -21.24
CA GLY A 40 -1.89 15.21 -22.70
C GLY A 40 -0.86 14.59 -23.67
N ASN A 41 0.19 13.90 -23.23
CA ASN A 41 1.15 13.24 -24.11
C ASN A 41 1.32 11.78 -23.70
N LEU A 42 0.62 10.88 -24.40
CA LEU A 42 0.64 9.42 -24.15
C LEU A 42 1.99 8.75 -24.48
N ASN A 43 2.97 9.53 -24.94
CA ASN A 43 4.29 9.06 -25.36
C ASN A 43 5.41 9.35 -24.33
N GLU A 44 5.11 10.01 -23.22
CA GLU A 44 6.08 10.22 -22.16
C GLU A 44 5.89 9.15 -21.08
N ASP A 45 6.92 8.31 -20.92
CA ASP A 45 7.03 7.19 -19.99
C ASP A 45 7.17 7.69 -18.54
N HIS A 46 6.20 8.49 -18.11
CA HIS A 46 6.19 9.10 -16.79
C HIS A 46 5.57 8.14 -15.79
N SER A 47 6.27 7.95 -14.66
CA SER A 47 5.70 7.64 -13.33
C SER A 47 5.41 6.19 -12.89
N ILE A 48 5.65 5.14 -13.69
CA ILE A 48 5.53 3.75 -13.16
C ILE A 48 6.77 3.35 -12.33
N SER A 49 7.97 3.75 -12.79
CA SER A 49 9.25 3.45 -12.12
C SER A 49 9.36 4.03 -10.70
N SER A 50 8.72 5.17 -10.44
CA SER A 50 8.77 5.87 -9.16
C SER A 50 7.93 5.16 -8.08
N VAL A 51 6.69 4.78 -8.42
CA VAL A 51 5.81 4.02 -7.52
C VAL A 51 6.42 2.66 -7.18
N GLU A 52 6.96 1.95 -8.17
CA GLU A 52 7.60 0.66 -7.95
C GLU A 52 8.81 0.79 -7.00
N SER A 53 9.65 1.80 -7.20
CA SER A 53 10.78 2.08 -6.31
C SER A 53 10.32 2.40 -4.88
N LEU A 54 9.22 3.16 -4.72
CA LEU A 54 8.65 3.44 -3.41
C LEU A 54 8.13 2.18 -2.72
N ILE A 55 7.45 1.30 -3.45
CA ILE A 55 6.99 0.01 -2.93
C ILE A 55 8.19 -0.85 -2.52
N GLN A 56 9.19 -0.97 -3.38
CA GLN A 56 10.38 -1.77 -3.09
C GLN A 56 11.14 -1.24 -1.87
N ASN A 57 11.26 0.08 -1.71
CA ASN A 57 11.86 0.68 -0.52
C ASN A 57 11.08 0.35 0.76
N VAL A 58 9.75 0.27 0.68
CA VAL A 58 8.91 -0.14 1.81
C VAL A 58 9.08 -1.62 2.12
N ILE A 59 9.06 -2.49 1.10
CA ILE A 59 9.30 -3.93 1.25
C ILE A 59 10.68 -4.18 1.88
N ASN A 60 11.72 -3.54 1.36
CA ASN A 60 13.09 -3.70 1.87
C ASN A 60 13.23 -3.23 3.32
N LYS A 61 12.46 -2.22 3.76
CA LYS A 61 12.48 -1.73 5.14
C LYS A 61 11.71 -2.63 6.10
N ILE A 62 10.62 -3.24 5.63
CA ILE A 62 9.72 -4.05 6.46
C ILE A 62 10.17 -5.53 6.49
N GLY A 63 10.83 -6.01 5.45
CA GLY A 63 11.04 -7.44 5.19
C GLY A 63 9.85 -8.00 4.41
N SER A 64 10.11 -8.69 3.31
CA SER A 64 9.04 -9.24 2.45
C SER A 64 8.22 -10.31 3.16
N GLU A 65 8.81 -11.04 4.11
CA GLU A 65 8.17 -12.03 4.96
C GLU A 65 7.13 -11.43 5.93
N ASN A 66 7.17 -10.11 6.14
CA ASN A 66 6.23 -9.40 6.99
C ASN A 66 5.10 -8.73 6.18
N ILE A 67 5.16 -8.74 4.85
CA ILE A 67 4.13 -8.17 4.00
C ILE A 67 2.94 -9.12 3.91
N LEU A 68 1.75 -8.61 4.22
CA LEU A 68 0.49 -9.35 4.17
C LEU A 68 -0.29 -9.06 2.88
N SER A 69 -0.29 -7.81 2.43
CA SER A 69 -0.98 -7.39 1.21
C SER A 69 -0.42 -6.08 0.65
N ILE A 70 -0.50 -5.93 -0.68
CA ILE A 70 -0.21 -4.70 -1.39
C ILE A 70 -1.38 -4.43 -2.35
N GLU A 71 -2.13 -3.38 -2.09
CA GLU A 71 -3.30 -2.99 -2.87
C GLU A 71 -3.03 -1.71 -3.65
N HIS A 72 -3.23 -1.76 -4.97
CA HIS A 72 -3.08 -0.62 -5.85
C HIS A 72 -4.44 0.02 -6.13
N ASN A 73 -4.55 1.31 -5.89
CA ASN A 73 -5.72 2.12 -6.15
C ASN A 73 -5.37 3.23 -7.14
N ILE A 74 -5.84 3.08 -8.39
CA ILE A 74 -5.67 4.11 -9.41
C ILE A 74 -6.75 5.18 -9.21
N THR A 75 -6.34 6.44 -9.16
CA THR A 75 -7.22 7.59 -9.06
C THR A 75 -7.05 8.48 -10.29
N PHE A 76 -7.99 9.40 -10.51
CA PHE A 76 -7.97 10.31 -11.66
C PHE A 76 -6.71 11.20 -11.72
N ASN A 77 -6.03 11.39 -10.59
CA ASN A 77 -4.87 12.28 -10.45
C ASN A 77 -3.62 11.56 -9.92
N GLY A 78 -3.57 10.22 -9.92
CA GLY A 78 -2.43 9.52 -9.33
C GLY A 78 -2.70 8.08 -8.92
N VAL A 79 -1.64 7.42 -8.43
CA VAL A 79 -1.70 6.06 -7.89
C VAL A 79 -1.53 6.11 -6.38
N SER A 80 -2.40 5.42 -5.67
CA SER A 80 -2.26 5.16 -4.25
C SER A 80 -1.98 3.68 -4.03
N VAL A 81 -1.04 3.37 -3.15
CA VAL A 81 -0.70 2.00 -2.78
C VAL A 81 -0.90 1.85 -1.28
N MET A 82 -1.69 0.87 -0.87
CA MET A 82 -1.81 0.47 0.51
C MET A 82 -0.95 -0.77 0.73
N VAL A 83 0.00 -0.68 1.66
CA VAL A 83 0.82 -1.81 2.08
C VAL A 83 0.38 -2.22 3.48
N THR A 84 -0.09 -3.45 3.62
CA THR A 84 -0.49 -4.06 4.89
C THR A 84 0.60 -5.05 5.31
N TYR A 85 1.06 -4.96 6.55
CA TYR A 85 2.17 -5.76 7.04
C TYR A 85 2.04 -6.08 8.52
N LYS A 86 2.70 -7.16 8.96
CA LYS A 86 2.76 -7.55 10.36
C LYS A 86 3.88 -6.82 11.09
N VAL A 87 3.62 -6.48 12.34
CA VAL A 87 4.60 -5.89 13.27
C VAL A 87 4.52 -6.60 14.60
N LYS A 88 5.64 -6.67 15.33
CA LYS A 88 5.62 -7.16 16.72
C LYS A 88 4.91 -6.15 17.62
N LYS A 89 4.08 -6.67 18.52
CA LYS A 89 3.52 -5.91 19.63
C LYS A 89 4.65 -5.31 20.47
N LEU A 90 4.60 -4.00 20.67
CA LEU A 90 5.46 -3.34 21.65
C LEU A 90 4.86 -3.62 23.04
N SER A 91 5.43 -4.61 23.75
CA SER A 91 5.09 -4.96 25.13
C SER A 91 5.47 -3.86 26.12
#